data_AF-A0A8T6EQS1-F1
#
_entry.id   AF-A0A8T6EQS1-F1
#
_cell.length_a   1.000
_cell.length_b   1.000
_cell.length_c   1.000
_cell.angle_alpha   90.00
_cell.angle_beta   90.00
_cell.angle_gamma   90.00
#
_symmetry.space_group_name_H-M   'P 1'
#
loop_
_entity.id
_entity.type
_entity.pdbx_description
1 polymer ?
#
loop_
_entity_poly.entity_id
_entity_poly.type
_entity_poly.pdbx_seq_one_letter_code
_entity_poly.pdbx_strand_id
1 'polypeptide(L)'
;MASGAFDTHGTVRTLREHGHGEQQAEGIVEALSPFVTRDILRAELERMESRLIKWMFGIVVGSLGVTAALVTAVAAVATLVG
;
A
#
# COMPACT_ATOMS: atom_id res chain seq x y z
N MET A 1 8.85 4.52 9.50
CA MET A 1 8.44 3.28 8.79
C MET A 1 9.61 2.33 8.88
N ALA A 2 9.58 1.39 9.82
CA ALA A 2 10.66 0.41 9.96
C ALA A 2 10.67 -0.45 8.69
N SER A 3 11.73 -0.32 7.90
CA SER A 3 12.04 -1.24 6.80
C SER A 3 12.26 -2.60 7.44
N GLY A 4 11.23 -3.44 7.47
CA GLY A 4 11.33 -4.85 7.81
C GLY A 4 12.09 -5.57 6.71
N ALA A 5 13.40 -5.34 6.62
CA ALA A 5 14.28 -6.20 5.85
C ALA A 5 14.17 -7.59 6.49
N PHE A 6 13.89 -8.62 5.68
CA PHE A 6 13.88 -9.99 6.15
C PHE A 6 15.25 -10.31 6.76
N ASP A 7 15.27 -10.53 8.08
CA ASP A 7 16.48 -10.85 8.81
C ASP A 7 16.79 -12.33 8.63
N THR A 8 17.50 -12.63 7.55
CA THR A 8 18.02 -13.96 7.21
C THR A 8 18.74 -14.59 8.40
N HIS A 9 19.56 -13.81 9.12
CA HIS A 9 20.38 -14.32 10.23
C HIS A 9 19.55 -14.61 11.47
N GLY A 10 18.64 -13.71 11.84
CA GLY A 10 17.69 -13.91 12.93
C GLY A 10 16.76 -15.11 12.68
N THR A 11 16.37 -15.32 11.42
CA THR A 11 15.50 -16.45 11.04
C THR A 11 16.24 -17.79 11.12
N VAL A 12 17.48 -17.88 10.63
CA VAL A 12 18.32 -19.08 10.79
C VAL A 12 18.54 -19.38 12.26
N ARG A 13 18.87 -18.37 13.07
CA ARG A 13 19.04 -18.53 14.52
C ARG A 13 17.78 -19.06 15.20
N THR A 14 16.62 -18.51 14.85
CA THR A 14 15.33 -18.95 15.40
C THR A 14 15.04 -20.40 15.05
N LEU A 15 15.30 -20.81 13.80
CA LEU A 15 15.09 -22.19 13.36
C LEU A 15 16.01 -23.17 14.09
N ARG A 16 17.26 -22.77 14.35
CA ARG A 16 18.19 -23.56 15.16
C ARG A 16 17.71 -23.72 16.61
N GLU A 17 17.21 -22.65 17.21
CA GLU A 17 16.65 -22.67 18.57
C GLU A 17 15.43 -23.60 18.68
N HIS A 18 14.74 -23.88 17.56
CA HIS A 18 13.61 -24.82 17.47
C HIS A 18 14.01 -26.24 17.06
N GLY A 19 15.32 -26.56 17.06
CA GLY A 19 15.81 -27.92 16.83
C GLY A 19 16.07 -28.28 15.36
N HIS A 20 16.03 -27.31 14.44
CA HIS A 20 16.50 -27.53 13.07
C HIS A 20 18.03 -27.53 13.02
N GLY A 21 18.61 -28.49 12.28
CA GLY A 21 20.05 -28.52 12.01
C GLY A 21 20.47 -27.34 11.12
N GLU A 22 21.75 -26.94 11.18
CA GLU A 22 22.30 -25.77 10.45
C GLU A 22 21.89 -25.73 8.98
N GLN A 23 22.18 -26.84 8.29
CA GLN A 23 21.91 -26.99 6.86
C GLN A 23 20.42 -26.94 6.52
N GLN A 24 19.57 -27.37 7.47
CA GLN A 24 18.12 -27.33 7.30
C GLN A 24 17.59 -25.92 7.53
N ALA A 25 18.09 -25.22 8.54
CA ALA A 25 17.72 -23.84 8.84
C ALA A 25 18.14 -22.90 7.70
N GLU A 26 19.37 -23.05 7.19
CA GLU A 26 19.86 -22.29 6.04
C GLU A 26 19.05 -22.60 4.78
N GLY A 27 18.77 -23.87 4.48
CA GLY A 27 17.98 -24.25 3.30
C GLY A 27 16.54 -23.74 3.34
N ILE A 28 15.90 -23.71 4.51
CA ILE A 28 14.56 -23.13 4.70
C ILE A 28 14.59 -21.63 4.41
N VAL A 29 15.60 -20.92 4.91
CA VAL A 29 15.73 -19.47 4.74
C VAL A 29 16.10 -19.10 3.31
N GLU A 30 16.95 -19.89 2.66
CA GLU A 30 17.30 -19.74 1.25
C GLU A 30 16.09 -19.95 0.33
N ALA A 31 15.24 -20.94 0.63
CA ALA A 31 13.99 -21.17 -0.10
C ALA A 31 12.97 -20.04 0.11
N LEU A 32 12.96 -19.37 1.26
CA LEU A 32 12.05 -18.26 1.59
C LEU A 32 12.52 -16.91 1.03
N SER A 33 13.83 -16.69 0.94
CA SER A 33 14.46 -15.47 0.43
C SER A 33 13.80 -14.87 -0.83
N PRO A 34 13.54 -15.64 -1.91
CA PRO A 34 12.91 -15.12 -3.13
C PRO A 34 11.43 -14.67 -2.96
N PHE A 35 10.73 -15.19 -1.96
CA PHE A 35 9.32 -14.83 -1.70
C PHE A 35 9.18 -13.62 -0.78
N VAL A 36 10.25 -13.26 -0.06
CA VAL A 36 10.31 -12.09 0.82
C VAL A 36 11.16 -10.96 0.20
N THR A 37 11.75 -11.20 -0.98
CA THR A 37 12.53 -10.17 -1.68
C THR A 37 11.67 -8.96 -2.04
N ARG A 38 12.30 -7.80 -1.85
CA ARG A 38 11.74 -6.44 -1.94
C ARG A 38 10.82 -6.18 -3.12
N ASP A 39 10.94 -6.90 -4.23
CA ASP A 39 10.16 -6.67 -5.45
C ASP A 39 8.67 -6.93 -5.26
N ILE A 40 8.29 -7.96 -4.50
CA ILE A 40 6.89 -8.23 -4.18
C ILE A 40 6.34 -7.12 -3.27
N LEU A 41 7.10 -6.74 -2.24
CA LEU A 41 6.72 -5.64 -1.35
C LEU A 41 6.63 -4.31 -2.11
N ARG A 42 7.53 -4.07 -3.07
CA ARG A 42 7.57 -2.85 -3.87
C ARG A 42 6.40 -2.79 -4.85
N ALA A 43 6.09 -3.90 -5.52
CA ALA A 43 4.94 -4.00 -6.40
C ALA A 43 3.63 -3.78 -5.63
N GLU A 44 3.52 -4.33 -4.42
CA GLU A 44 2.35 -4.12 -3.57
C GLU A 44 2.27 -2.66 -3.08
N LEU A 45 3.41 -2.04 -2.73
CA LEU A 45 3.49 -0.63 -2.37
C LEU A 45 3.05 0.27 -3.53
N GLU A 46 3.58 0.05 -4.73
CA GLU A 46 3.25 0.82 -5.94
C GLU A 46 1.76 0.67 -6.31
N ARG A 47 1.18 -0.52 -6.13
CA ARG A 47 -0.25 -0.76 -6.30
C ARG A 47 -1.08 0.01 -5.29
N MET A 48 -0.67 0.03 -4.02
CA MET A 48 -1.35 0.77 -2.96
C MET A 48 -1.26 2.29 -3.19
N GLU A 49 -0.08 2.80 -3.56
CA GLU A 49 0.15 4.20 -3.89
C GLU A 49 -0.69 4.64 -5.09
N SER A 50 -0.69 3.86 -6.18
CA SER A 50 -1.53 4.12 -7.35
C SER A 50 -3.02 4.15 -7.02
N ARG A 51 -3.47 3.26 -6.12
CA ARG A 51 -4.86 3.22 -5.65
C ARG A 51 -5.20 4.46 -4.82
N LEU A 52 -4.32 4.86 -3.90
CA LEU A 52 -4.48 6.07 -3.09
C LEU A 52 -4.55 7.32 -3.97
N ILE A 53 -3.64 7.46 -4.94
CA ILE A 53 -3.62 8.59 -5.87
C ILE A 53 -4.93 8.66 -6.68
N LYS A 54 -5.44 7.53 -7.19
CA LYS A 54 -6.73 7.49 -7.90
C LYS A 54 -7.89 7.94 -7.03
N TRP A 55 -7.96 7.47 -5.78
CA TRP A 55 -9.02 7.87 -4.86
C TRP A 55 -8.90 9.34 -4.45
N MET A 56 -7.69 9.83 -4.19
CA MET A 56 -7.46 11.26 -3.89
C MET A 56 -7.88 12.14 -5.06
N PHE A 57 -7.48 11.79 -6.29
CA PHE A 57 -7.89 12.52 -7.48
C PHE A 57 -9.41 12.49 -7.67
N GLY A 58 -10.04 11.33 -7.48
CA GLY A 58 -11.48 11.18 -7.54
C GLY A 58 -12.22 12.06 -6.52
N ILE A 59 -11.72 12.15 -5.28
CA ILE A 59 -12.29 13.02 -4.25
C ILE A 59 -12.13 14.50 -4.63
N VAL A 60 -10.95 14.92 -5.07
CA VAL A 60 -10.69 16.31 -5.47
C VAL A 60 -11.59 16.73 -6.64
N VAL A 61 -11.58 15.96 -7.72
CA VAL A 61 -12.42 16.25 -8.90
C VAL A 61 -13.90 16.18 -8.55
N GLY A 62 -14.32 15.19 -7.77
CA GLY A 62 -15.70 15.08 -7.29
C GLY A 62 -16.13 16.30 -6.47
N SER A 63 -15.27 16.79 -5.58
CA SER A 63 -15.57 17.96 -4.75
C SER A 63 -15.73 19.24 -5.57
N LEU A 64 -14.91 19.43 -6.61
CA LEU A 64 -15.03 20.56 -7.54
C LEU A 64 -16.33 20.49 -8.33
N GLY A 65 -16.71 19.30 -8.81
CA GLY A 65 -17.96 19.10 -9.53
C GLY A 65 -19.19 19.41 -8.66
N VAL A 66 -19.22 18.91 -7.43
CA VAL A 66 -20.30 19.19 -6.47
C VAL A 66 -20.39 20.68 -6.16
N THR A 67 -19.25 21.34 -5.94
CA THR A 67 -19.22 22.77 -5.62
C THR A 67 -19.71 23.61 -6.80
N ALA A 68 -19.27 23.31 -8.02
CA ALA A 68 -19.73 23.99 -9.23
C ALA A 68 -21.24 23.82 -9.44
N ALA A 69 -21.74 22.58 -9.31
CA ALA A 69 -23.17 22.28 -9.43
C ALA A 69 -24.01 23.06 -8.40
N LEU A 70 -23.53 23.13 -7.15
CA LEU A 70 -24.20 23.88 -6.10
C LEU A 70 -24.26 25.39 -6.42
N VAL A 71 -23.15 25.99 -6.87
CA VAL A 71 -23.10 27.41 -7.25
C VAL A 71 -24.08 27.69 -8.40
N THR A 72 -24.10 26.84 -9.43
CA THR A 72 -25.03 27.00 -10.56
C THR A 72 -26.48 26.87 -10.12
N ALA A 73 -26.80 25.90 -9.25
CA ALA A 73 -28.15 25.71 -8.73
C ALA A 73 -28.63 26.93 -7.91
N VAL A 74 -27.76 27.49 -7.05
CA VAL A 74 -28.07 28.70 -6.27
C VAL A 74 -28.31 29.90 -7.18
N ALA A 75 -27.47 30.09 -8.20
CA ALA A 75 -27.63 31.18 -9.16
C ALA A 75 -28.95 31.08 -9.94
N ALA A 76 -29.32 29.87 -10.38
CA ALA A 76 -30.57 29.63 -11.10
C ALA A 76 -31.81 29.93 -10.23
N VAL A 77 -31.78 29.54 -8.95
CA VAL A 77 -32.87 29.84 -8.00
C VAL A 77 -33.01 31.35 -7.79
N ALA A 78 -31.91 32.09 -7.66
CA ALA A 78 -31.95 33.54 -7.50
C ALA A 78 -32.62 34.27 -8.69
N THR A 79 -32.44 33.77 -9.91
CA THR A 79 -33.08 34.34 -11.11
C THR A 79 -34.57 34.01 -11.27
N LEU A 80 -35.08 33.02 -10.54
CA LEU A 80 -36.50 32.63 -10.58
C LEU A 80 -37.36 33.36 -9.53
N VAL A 81 -36.72 33.90 -8.49
CA VAL A 81 -37.38 34.53 -7.33
C VAL A 81 -37.32 36.06 -7.37
N GLY A 82 -36.41 36.65 -8.16
CA GLY A 82 -36.33 38.10 -8.42
C GLY A 82 -37.13 38.53 -9.64
#